data_AF-A0A2A4UFS8-F1
#
_entry.id   AF-A0A2A4UFS8-F1
#
_cell.length_a   1.000
_cell.length_b   1.000
_cell.length_c   1.000
_cell.angle_alpha   90.00
_cell.angle_beta   90.00
_cell.angle_gamma   90.00
#
_symmetry.space_group_name_H-M   'P 1'
#
loop_
_entity.id
_entity.type
_entity.pdbx_description
1 polymer ?
#
loop_
_entity_poly.entity_id
_entity_poly.type
_entity_poly.pdbx_seq_one_letter_code
_entity_poly.pdbx_strand_id
1 'polypeptide(L)'
;MSADVDGIQDNQESEEYEEQDFSFSDKGLSDGQLDNLYEKGRFRLIQERNDFMLPQIHDYVAKDNWVNTRPDYQRRLRWSPTKKSALIESFLMNIPVPPVFLYEGDINRYEVMDGQQRISTIVDFYENGFKLSGLKAWPALNGKTYRSLPSKIKRGLDRAKISAHILLADSFETSPQIDDIRTIVFDRLNTGGEKLNAQELRNALYTGRFSKMLIKIASSKDFTEVWGIPLHRDNKDENGLPNAALSRNSLFKTMKDCEIVLRFYAFRDEKKITGSIRKILDVCAKENRMVSDDILEVWEQEYFSAIALCNDLFDDQVFRLPPNQQGVQVLSRPLSDALMVAAHKFANHKDDIIAAKDCVRRNLAAKLDTDEGYSLIVGRINTADSVKERITTMIKLFEEAINEHQNN
;
A
#
# COMPACT_ATOMS: atom_id res chain seq x y z
N MET A 1 -23.84 9.38 7.40
CA MET A 1 -22.80 9.13 8.42
C MET A 1 -22.46 7.65 8.36
N SER A 2 -21.48 7.27 7.54
CA SER A 2 -21.05 5.87 7.43
C SER A 2 -20.20 5.53 8.65
N ALA A 3 -20.63 4.57 9.44
CA ALA A 3 -19.78 3.95 10.45
C ALA A 3 -18.59 3.30 9.74
N ASP A 4 -17.37 3.66 10.16
CA ASP A 4 -16.13 3.01 9.76
C ASP A 4 -16.25 1.50 10.01
N VAL A 5 -16.24 0.73 8.93
CA VAL A 5 -16.52 -0.73 8.93
C VAL A 5 -15.42 -1.54 9.64
N ASP A 6 -14.32 -0.92 10.06
CA ASP A 6 -13.13 -1.63 10.54
C ASP A 6 -12.72 -1.33 12.00
N GLY A 7 -13.45 -0.49 12.75
CA GLY A 7 -13.10 -0.20 14.15
C GLY A 7 -11.71 0.45 14.35
N ILE A 8 -11.17 1.07 13.29
CA ILE A 8 -9.93 1.86 13.31
C ILE A 8 -10.32 3.31 13.08
N GLN A 9 -9.95 4.18 14.01
CA GLN A 9 -10.19 5.60 13.85
C GLN A 9 -9.08 6.21 12.97
N ASP A 10 -9.48 6.67 11.79
CA ASP A 10 -8.60 7.22 10.75
C ASP A 10 -9.24 8.51 10.22
N ASN A 11 -8.54 9.64 10.27
CA ASN A 11 -9.02 10.84 9.60
C ASN A 11 -8.77 10.69 8.10
N GLN A 12 -9.85 10.63 7.32
CA GLN A 12 -9.75 10.66 5.86
C GLN A 12 -9.20 12.02 5.43
N GLU A 13 -7.96 12.06 4.94
CA GLU A 13 -7.45 13.22 4.21
C GLU A 13 -8.25 13.36 2.91
N SER A 14 -8.65 14.59 2.57
CA SER A 14 -9.09 14.93 1.23
C SER A 14 -7.89 14.74 0.29
N GLU A 15 -7.90 13.64 -0.45
CA GLU A 15 -6.86 13.27 -1.42
C GLU A 15 -6.93 14.16 -2.68
N GLU A 16 -6.62 15.46 -2.53
CA GLU A 16 -6.28 16.27 -3.70
C GLU A 16 -4.87 15.90 -4.17
N TYR A 17 -4.80 15.54 -5.45
CA TYR A 17 -3.57 15.18 -6.14
C TYR A 17 -2.90 16.48 -6.58
N GLU A 18 -1.78 16.86 -5.95
CA GLU A 18 -0.81 17.72 -6.62
C GLU A 18 -0.09 16.85 -7.65
N GLU A 19 -0.30 17.14 -8.93
CA GLU A 19 0.50 16.56 -10.01
C GLU A 19 1.98 16.84 -9.70
N GLN A 20 2.85 15.83 -9.80
CA GLN A 20 4.28 16.12 -9.85
C GLN A 20 4.53 16.95 -11.09
N ASP A 21 4.82 18.23 -10.85
CA ASP A 21 5.12 19.21 -11.88
C ASP A 21 6.49 18.85 -12.47
N PHE A 22 6.51 17.91 -13.43
CA PHE A 22 7.66 17.65 -14.30
C PHE A 22 7.78 18.81 -15.29
N SER A 23 8.00 20.02 -14.76
CA SER A 23 8.34 21.16 -15.58
C SER A 23 9.78 20.97 -16.03
N PHE A 24 9.97 20.76 -17.33
CA PHE A 24 11.22 21.16 -17.95
C PHE A 24 11.36 22.67 -17.72
N SER A 25 12.53 23.15 -17.31
CA SER A 25 12.73 24.59 -17.06
C SER A 25 12.78 25.35 -18.40
N ASP A 26 11.65 25.42 -19.09
CA ASP A 26 11.57 25.92 -20.45
C ASP A 26 11.20 27.41 -20.51
N LYS A 27 11.08 28.05 -19.34
CA LYS A 27 10.78 29.48 -19.23
C LYS A 27 11.91 30.29 -19.84
N GLY A 28 11.64 30.91 -20.99
CA GLY A 28 12.53 31.85 -21.67
C GLY A 28 13.38 31.23 -22.79
N LEU A 29 13.11 29.99 -23.21
CA LEU A 29 13.75 29.40 -24.38
C LEU A 29 13.16 29.95 -25.68
N SER A 30 14.02 30.16 -26.67
CA SER A 30 13.59 30.48 -28.03
C SER A 30 13.03 29.25 -28.74
N ASP A 31 12.18 29.45 -29.75
CA ASP A 31 11.60 28.36 -30.56
C ASP A 31 12.66 27.38 -31.07
N GLY A 32 13.81 27.88 -31.56
CA GLY A 32 14.91 27.01 -32.01
C GLY A 32 15.60 26.22 -30.89
N GLN A 33 15.59 26.71 -29.65
CA GLN A 33 16.07 25.95 -28.49
C GLN A 33 15.04 24.91 -28.03
N LEU A 34 13.75 25.24 -28.12
CA LEU A 34 12.65 24.29 -27.86
C LEU A 34 12.66 23.16 -28.89
N ASP A 35 12.88 23.46 -30.18
CA ASP A 35 13.02 22.45 -31.24
C ASP A 35 14.20 21.53 -30.97
N ASN A 36 15.35 22.08 -30.57
CA ASN A 36 16.53 21.29 -30.24
C ASN A 36 16.32 20.43 -28.99
N LEU A 37 15.62 20.94 -27.97
CA LEU A 37 15.22 20.17 -26.79
C LEU A 37 14.18 19.10 -27.12
N TYR A 38 13.25 19.36 -28.03
CA TYR A 38 12.30 18.37 -28.51
C TYR A 38 13.00 17.27 -29.33
N GLU A 39 13.99 17.63 -30.14
CA GLU A 39 14.81 16.68 -30.91
C GLU A 39 15.75 15.84 -30.03
N LYS A 40 16.37 16.44 -29.02
CA LYS A 40 17.25 15.75 -28.06
C LYS A 40 16.48 14.99 -26.98
N GLY A 41 15.35 15.53 -26.55
CA GLY A 41 14.44 15.00 -25.54
C GLY A 41 13.39 14.04 -26.11
N ARG A 42 13.50 13.69 -27.40
CA ARG A 42 12.80 12.56 -28.01
C ARG A 42 13.29 11.27 -27.36
N PHE A 43 12.83 11.01 -26.14
CA PHE A 43 12.81 9.66 -25.59
C PHE A 43 12.01 8.81 -26.57
N ARG A 44 12.68 7.93 -27.28
CA ARG A 44 12.04 7.06 -28.27
C ARG A 44 11.38 5.91 -27.51
N LEU A 45 10.29 6.21 -26.82
CA LEU A 45 9.38 5.19 -26.28
C LEU A 45 8.80 4.45 -27.48
N ILE A 46 9.34 3.26 -27.77
CA ILE A 46 8.78 2.40 -28.79
C ILE A 46 7.55 1.75 -28.17
N GLN A 47 6.38 2.08 -28.72
CA GLN A 47 5.11 1.51 -28.31
C GLN A 47 4.61 0.55 -29.36
N GLU A 48 4.36 -0.69 -28.95
CA GLU A 48 3.65 -1.67 -29.77
C GLU A 48 2.21 -1.85 -29.29
N ARG A 49 1.35 -2.30 -30.20
CA ARG A 49 -0.06 -2.63 -29.91
C ARG A 49 -0.30 -4.07 -30.30
N ASN A 50 -0.71 -4.88 -29.33
CA ASN A 50 -1.03 -6.28 -29.52
C ASN A 50 -2.41 -6.59 -28.96
N ASP A 51 -3.12 -7.54 -29.56
CA ASP A 51 -4.36 -8.09 -29.01
C ASP A 51 -4.13 -9.55 -28.62
N PHE A 52 -4.23 -9.83 -27.34
CA PHE A 52 -4.08 -11.19 -26.81
C PHE A 52 -5.45 -11.84 -26.64
N MET A 53 -5.60 -13.08 -27.13
CA MET A 53 -6.75 -13.89 -26.74
C MET A 53 -6.66 -14.19 -25.24
N LEU A 54 -7.80 -14.27 -24.56
CA LEU A 54 -7.83 -14.52 -23.11
C LEU A 54 -7.09 -15.80 -22.69
N PRO A 55 -7.15 -16.93 -23.44
CA PRO A 55 -6.35 -18.11 -23.12
C PRO A 55 -4.83 -17.88 -23.23
N GLN A 56 -4.38 -16.99 -24.12
CA GLN A 56 -2.95 -16.67 -24.24
C GLN A 56 -2.45 -15.90 -23.01
N ILE A 57 -3.26 -14.98 -22.47
CA ILE A 57 -2.95 -14.30 -21.21
C ILE A 57 -2.83 -15.32 -20.08
N HIS A 58 -3.76 -16.28 -20.01
CA HIS A 58 -3.69 -17.37 -19.05
C HIS A 58 -2.37 -18.14 -19.17
N ASP A 59 -2.00 -18.56 -20.39
CA ASP A 59 -0.79 -19.36 -20.60
C ASP A 59 0.49 -18.58 -20.27
N TYR A 60 0.58 -17.31 -20.69
CA TYR A 60 1.75 -16.45 -20.42
C TYR A 60 1.96 -16.18 -18.92
N VAL A 61 0.89 -16.16 -18.14
CA VAL A 61 0.94 -15.91 -16.69
C VAL A 61 1.12 -17.20 -15.90
N ALA A 62 0.31 -18.22 -16.18
CA ALA A 62 0.19 -19.41 -15.33
C ALA A 62 1.18 -20.52 -15.71
N LYS A 63 1.57 -20.63 -16.98
CA LYS A 63 2.42 -21.74 -17.46
C LYS A 63 3.87 -21.30 -17.68
N ASP A 64 4.07 -20.20 -18.38
CA ASP A 64 5.38 -19.84 -18.89
C ASP A 64 6.09 -18.76 -18.06
N ASN A 65 5.36 -18.11 -17.13
CA ASN A 65 5.83 -17.01 -16.29
C ASN A 65 6.50 -15.89 -17.11
N TRP A 66 6.04 -15.70 -18.34
CA TRP A 66 6.52 -14.66 -19.27
C TRP A 66 5.95 -13.29 -18.92
N VAL A 67 4.86 -13.24 -18.18
CA VAL A 67 4.29 -12.00 -17.66
C VAL A 67 4.47 -11.97 -16.14
N ASN A 68 5.33 -11.08 -15.65
CA ASN A 68 5.33 -10.72 -14.24
C ASN A 68 4.09 -9.87 -13.94
N THR A 69 3.04 -10.55 -13.50
CA THR A 69 1.76 -9.92 -13.11
C THR A 69 1.80 -9.25 -11.75
N ARG A 70 2.84 -9.52 -10.95
CA ARG A 70 2.97 -9.06 -9.57
C ARG A 70 4.38 -8.53 -9.31
N PRO A 71 4.82 -7.48 -10.03
CA PRO A 71 5.99 -6.76 -9.57
C PRO A 71 5.76 -6.27 -8.14
N ASP A 72 6.80 -6.31 -7.31
CA ASP A 72 6.76 -5.93 -5.88
C ASP A 72 6.17 -4.52 -5.64
N TYR A 73 6.16 -3.70 -6.69
CA TYR A 73 5.74 -2.31 -6.72
C TYR A 73 4.24 -2.10 -7.00
N GLN A 74 3.54 -3.10 -7.53
CA GLN A 74 2.11 -3.00 -7.84
C GLN A 74 1.23 -3.15 -6.60
N ARG A 75 0.05 -2.53 -6.63
CA ARG A 75 -0.96 -2.68 -5.57
C ARG A 75 -1.44 -4.12 -5.39
N ARG A 76 -2.06 -4.40 -4.25
CA ARG A 76 -2.65 -5.72 -3.95
C ARG A 76 -3.94 -5.96 -4.76
N LEU A 77 -4.27 -7.23 -5.03
CA LEU A 77 -5.51 -7.61 -5.71
C LEU A 77 -6.72 -7.27 -4.83
N ARG A 78 -7.62 -6.42 -5.35
CA ARG A 78 -8.64 -5.75 -4.53
C ARG A 78 -10.05 -5.75 -5.14
N TRP A 79 -10.20 -6.23 -6.37
CA TRP A 79 -11.50 -6.35 -7.01
C TRP A 79 -12.39 -7.37 -6.31
N SER A 80 -13.63 -6.97 -6.00
CA SER A 80 -14.65 -7.86 -5.45
C SER A 80 -15.06 -8.93 -6.48
N PRO A 81 -15.60 -10.07 -6.03
CA PRO A 81 -16.13 -11.09 -6.95
C PRO A 81 -17.14 -10.53 -7.95
N THR A 82 -17.97 -9.56 -7.55
CA THR A 82 -18.92 -8.87 -8.44
C THR A 82 -18.21 -8.07 -9.52
N LYS A 83 -17.14 -7.33 -9.18
CA LYS A 83 -16.37 -6.54 -10.15
C LYS A 83 -15.57 -7.44 -11.10
N LYS A 84 -14.99 -8.52 -10.57
CA LYS A 84 -14.37 -9.57 -11.39
C LYS A 84 -15.38 -10.17 -12.38
N SER A 85 -16.57 -10.50 -11.90
CA SER A 85 -17.66 -11.06 -12.71
C SER A 85 -18.14 -10.10 -13.80
N ALA A 86 -18.25 -8.80 -13.50
CA ALA A 86 -18.60 -7.78 -14.47
C ALA A 86 -17.59 -7.68 -15.63
N LEU A 87 -16.29 -7.82 -15.36
CA LEU A 87 -15.28 -7.89 -16.43
C LEU A 87 -15.49 -9.11 -17.33
N ILE A 88 -15.77 -10.28 -16.76
CA ILE A 88 -16.07 -11.49 -17.54
C ILE A 88 -17.36 -11.27 -18.38
N GLU A 89 -18.37 -10.61 -17.81
CA GLU A 89 -19.59 -10.24 -18.52
C GLU A 89 -19.30 -9.34 -19.74
N SER A 90 -18.42 -8.34 -19.59
CA SER A 90 -17.98 -7.48 -20.68
C SER A 90 -17.39 -8.28 -21.84
N PHE A 91 -16.52 -9.25 -21.57
CA PHE A 91 -15.95 -10.11 -22.62
C PHE A 91 -17.01 -10.98 -23.30
N LEU A 92 -17.93 -11.57 -22.54
CA LEU A 92 -19.04 -12.37 -23.09
C LEU A 92 -19.96 -11.56 -24.00
N MET A 93 -20.09 -10.26 -23.73
CA MET A 93 -20.90 -9.32 -24.51
C MET A 93 -20.15 -8.63 -25.64
N ASN A 94 -18.85 -8.87 -25.80
CA ASN A 94 -17.96 -8.11 -26.70
C ASN A 94 -18.00 -6.59 -26.43
N ILE A 95 -18.16 -6.18 -25.18
CA ILE A 95 -18.03 -4.78 -24.77
C ILE A 95 -16.54 -4.41 -24.76
N PRO A 96 -16.13 -3.26 -25.32
CA PRO A 96 -14.74 -2.81 -25.27
C PRO A 96 -14.23 -2.72 -23.84
N VAL A 97 -13.13 -3.43 -23.56
CA VAL A 97 -12.42 -3.40 -22.28
C VAL A 97 -11.19 -2.50 -22.43
N PRO A 98 -10.90 -1.59 -21.47
CA PRO A 98 -9.70 -0.76 -21.53
C PRO A 98 -8.42 -1.59 -21.69
N PRO A 99 -7.47 -1.14 -22.53
CA PRO A 99 -6.26 -1.90 -22.80
C PRO A 99 -5.42 -2.07 -21.53
N VAL A 100 -4.57 -3.08 -21.51
CA VAL A 100 -3.53 -3.25 -20.49
C VAL A 100 -2.25 -2.58 -20.97
N PHE A 101 -1.42 -2.12 -20.03
CA PHE A 101 -0.11 -1.55 -20.35
C PHE A 101 0.96 -2.47 -19.81
N LEU A 102 1.86 -2.88 -20.69
CA LEU A 102 2.95 -3.81 -20.40
C LEU A 102 4.28 -3.12 -20.70
N TYR A 103 5.29 -3.47 -19.93
CA TYR A 103 6.68 -3.10 -20.19
C TYR A 103 7.46 -4.35 -20.57
N GLU A 104 8.13 -4.32 -21.71
CA GLU A 104 8.99 -5.42 -22.16
C GLU A 104 10.46 -5.05 -21.90
N GLY A 105 11.02 -5.60 -20.82
CA GLY A 105 12.41 -5.37 -20.42
C GLY A 105 13.40 -6.36 -21.05
N ASP A 106 12.90 -7.53 -21.44
CA ASP A 106 13.62 -8.60 -22.15
C ASP A 106 12.63 -9.24 -23.13
N ILE A 107 13.13 -9.87 -24.19
CA ILE A 107 12.33 -10.35 -25.32
C ILE A 107 11.23 -11.31 -24.81
N ASN A 108 9.98 -10.99 -25.11
CA ASN A 108 8.77 -11.68 -24.66
C ASN A 108 8.61 -11.81 -23.13
N ARG A 109 9.31 -10.99 -22.34
CA ARG A 109 9.13 -10.88 -20.89
C ARG A 109 8.48 -9.56 -20.54
N TYR A 110 7.23 -9.65 -20.10
CA TYR A 110 6.39 -8.49 -19.82
C TYR A 110 6.27 -8.25 -18.31
N GLU A 111 6.36 -6.99 -17.91
CA GLU A 111 5.91 -6.51 -16.61
C GLU A 111 4.62 -5.73 -16.76
N VAL A 112 3.64 -6.00 -15.90
CA VAL A 112 2.37 -5.26 -15.94
C VAL A 112 2.57 -3.86 -15.35
N MET A 113 2.33 -2.83 -16.15
CA MET A 113 2.30 -1.43 -15.71
C MET A 113 0.89 -0.98 -15.32
N ASP A 114 -0.12 -1.30 -16.14
CA ASP A 114 -1.54 -1.12 -15.81
C ASP A 114 -2.37 -2.33 -16.27
N GLY A 115 -3.46 -2.59 -15.55
CA GLY A 115 -4.39 -3.67 -15.87
C GLY A 115 -4.17 -4.95 -15.09
N GLN A 116 -3.37 -4.91 -14.02
CA GLN A 116 -3.12 -6.05 -13.13
C GLN A 116 -4.41 -6.75 -12.68
N GLN A 117 -5.42 -5.99 -12.24
CA GLN A 117 -6.69 -6.56 -11.79
C GLN A 117 -7.45 -7.24 -12.94
N ARG A 118 -7.33 -6.73 -14.18
CA ARG A 118 -7.95 -7.33 -15.38
C ARG A 118 -7.26 -8.64 -15.73
N ILE A 119 -5.94 -8.63 -15.87
CA ILE A 119 -5.13 -9.82 -16.18
C ILE A 119 -5.34 -10.89 -15.11
N SER A 120 -5.24 -10.52 -13.83
CA SER A 120 -5.41 -11.47 -12.73
C SER A 120 -6.83 -12.05 -12.68
N THR A 121 -7.86 -11.24 -12.99
CA THR A 121 -9.25 -11.72 -13.07
C THR A 121 -9.43 -12.74 -14.20
N ILE A 122 -8.80 -12.51 -15.35
CA ILE A 122 -8.84 -13.46 -16.48
C ILE A 122 -8.21 -14.78 -16.04
N VAL A 123 -6.99 -14.75 -15.52
CA VAL A 123 -6.27 -15.95 -15.06
C VAL A 123 -7.08 -16.71 -13.99
N ASP A 124 -7.50 -16.01 -12.95
CA ASP A 124 -8.27 -16.54 -11.82
C ASP A 124 -9.59 -17.19 -12.28
N PHE A 125 -10.28 -16.62 -13.27
CA PHE A 125 -11.50 -17.22 -13.80
C PHE A 125 -11.22 -18.52 -14.57
N TYR A 126 -10.19 -18.53 -15.43
CA TYR A 126 -9.80 -19.72 -16.20
C TYR A 126 -9.35 -20.88 -15.28
N GLU A 127 -8.69 -20.56 -14.18
CA GLU A 127 -8.31 -21.51 -13.13
C GLU A 127 -9.46 -21.89 -12.18
N ASN A 128 -10.66 -21.34 -12.37
CA ASN A 128 -11.86 -21.60 -11.56
C ASN A 128 -11.80 -21.06 -10.11
N GLY A 129 -10.94 -20.07 -9.83
CA GLY A 129 -10.78 -19.53 -8.48
C GLY A 129 -11.97 -18.69 -7.99
N PHE A 130 -12.92 -18.33 -8.86
CA PHE A 130 -14.21 -17.76 -8.42
C PHE A 130 -15.40 -18.17 -9.31
N LYS A 131 -16.60 -18.03 -8.74
CA LYS A 131 -17.89 -18.18 -9.43
C LYS A 131 -18.43 -16.81 -9.84
N LEU A 132 -19.02 -16.75 -11.03
CA LEU A 132 -19.68 -15.53 -11.51
C LEU A 132 -20.80 -15.12 -10.55
N SER A 133 -20.91 -13.82 -10.29
CA SER A 133 -21.88 -13.26 -9.35
C SER A 133 -22.27 -11.85 -9.74
N GLY A 134 -23.52 -11.47 -9.49
CA GLY A 134 -24.04 -10.13 -9.79
C GLY A 134 -24.09 -9.77 -11.28
N LEU A 135 -24.09 -10.76 -12.18
CA LEU A 135 -24.28 -10.57 -13.62
C LEU A 135 -25.66 -9.99 -13.91
N LYS A 136 -25.73 -8.97 -14.76
CA LYS A 136 -26.98 -8.26 -15.12
C LYS A 136 -27.53 -8.69 -16.48
N ALA A 137 -26.67 -8.81 -17.49
CA ALA A 137 -27.03 -9.23 -18.83
C ALA A 137 -27.15 -10.75 -18.93
N TRP A 138 -26.35 -11.49 -18.16
CA TRP A 138 -26.34 -12.95 -18.15
C TRP A 138 -26.59 -13.56 -16.77
N PRO A 139 -27.73 -13.26 -16.11
CA PRO A 139 -27.98 -13.70 -14.74
C PRO A 139 -27.98 -15.23 -14.59
N ALA A 140 -28.31 -15.98 -15.65
CA ALA A 140 -28.28 -17.44 -15.67
C ALA A 140 -26.86 -18.05 -15.57
N LEU A 141 -25.81 -17.25 -15.75
CA LEU A 141 -24.42 -17.68 -15.57
C LEU A 141 -23.91 -17.45 -14.15
N ASN A 142 -24.66 -16.77 -13.28
CA ASN A 142 -24.31 -16.65 -11.87
C ASN A 142 -24.14 -18.05 -11.24
N GLY A 143 -23.13 -18.19 -10.38
CA GLY A 143 -22.74 -19.45 -9.75
C GLY A 143 -21.83 -20.35 -10.60
N LYS A 144 -21.58 -20.01 -11.86
CA LYS A 144 -20.71 -20.81 -12.74
C LYS A 144 -19.24 -20.38 -12.65
N THR A 145 -18.34 -21.36 -12.62
CA THR A 145 -16.90 -21.21 -12.92
C THR A 145 -16.66 -21.46 -14.42
N TYR A 146 -15.46 -21.14 -14.92
CA TYR A 146 -15.08 -21.40 -16.32
C TYR A 146 -15.34 -22.85 -16.75
N ARG A 147 -14.95 -23.85 -15.93
CA ARG A 147 -15.16 -25.28 -16.21
C ARG A 147 -16.64 -25.64 -16.35
N SER A 148 -17.51 -24.97 -15.60
CA SER A 148 -18.96 -25.25 -15.61
C SER A 148 -19.74 -24.50 -16.70
N LEU A 149 -19.09 -23.66 -17.50
CA LEU A 149 -19.76 -22.92 -18.57
C LEU A 149 -20.24 -23.86 -19.70
N PRO A 150 -21.41 -23.57 -20.31
CA PRO A 150 -21.83 -24.26 -21.53
C PRO A 150 -20.78 -24.13 -22.65
N SER A 151 -20.55 -25.20 -23.41
CA SER A 151 -19.45 -25.27 -24.37
C SER A 151 -19.46 -24.14 -25.42
N LYS A 152 -20.63 -23.68 -25.85
CA LYS A 152 -20.75 -22.56 -26.80
C LYS A 152 -20.32 -21.22 -26.18
N ILE A 153 -20.67 -20.99 -24.91
CA ILE A 153 -20.30 -19.78 -24.16
C ILE A 153 -18.80 -19.79 -23.88
N LYS A 154 -18.26 -20.95 -23.46
CA LYS A 154 -16.83 -21.16 -23.27
C LYS A 154 -16.03 -20.80 -24.53
N ARG A 155 -16.40 -21.35 -25.69
CA ARG A 155 -15.78 -20.99 -26.98
C ARG A 155 -15.92 -19.51 -27.34
N GLY A 156 -17.01 -18.86 -26.93
CA GLY A 156 -17.20 -17.43 -27.11
C GLY A 156 -16.19 -16.62 -26.29
N LEU A 157 -16.02 -16.99 -25.02
CA LEU A 157 -15.05 -16.38 -24.11
C LEU A 157 -13.60 -16.65 -24.55
N ASP A 158 -13.29 -17.86 -25.00
CA ASP A 158 -11.94 -18.23 -25.48
C ASP A 158 -11.53 -17.44 -26.73
N ARG A 159 -12.51 -16.96 -27.52
CA ARG A 159 -12.29 -16.08 -28.67
C ARG A 159 -12.16 -14.60 -28.32
N ALA A 160 -12.53 -14.20 -27.10
CA ALA A 160 -12.44 -12.82 -26.68
C ALA A 160 -10.96 -12.40 -26.57
N LYS A 161 -10.72 -11.10 -26.75
CA LYS A 161 -9.38 -10.51 -26.73
C LYS A 161 -9.29 -9.37 -25.74
N ILE A 162 -8.10 -9.13 -25.22
CA ILE A 162 -7.74 -7.93 -24.49
C ILE A 162 -6.62 -7.22 -25.24
N SER A 163 -6.81 -5.93 -25.51
CA SER A 163 -5.79 -5.10 -26.15
C SER A 163 -4.70 -4.74 -25.16
N ALA A 164 -3.47 -4.71 -25.64
CA ALA A 164 -2.27 -4.39 -24.87
C ALA A 164 -1.45 -3.32 -25.59
N HIS A 165 -1.01 -2.33 -24.82
CA HIS A 165 0.01 -1.37 -25.20
C HIS A 165 1.32 -1.79 -24.56
N ILE A 166 2.32 -2.13 -25.37
CA ILE A 166 3.61 -2.64 -24.90
C ILE A 166 4.65 -1.53 -25.08
N LEU A 167 5.35 -1.19 -24.02
CA LEU A 167 6.49 -0.27 -24.04
C LEU A 167 7.76 -1.11 -24.07
N LEU A 168 8.51 -0.99 -25.15
CA LEU A 168 9.77 -1.71 -25.30
C LEU A 168 10.90 -0.93 -24.65
N ALA A 169 11.75 -1.64 -23.90
CA ALA A 169 13.05 -1.11 -23.55
C ALA A 169 13.89 -0.98 -24.83
N ASP A 170 14.19 0.25 -25.26
CA ASP A 170 15.23 0.41 -26.28
C ASP A 170 16.58 0.08 -25.64
N SER A 171 17.36 -0.76 -26.30
CA SER A 171 18.66 -1.28 -25.84
C SER A 171 19.79 -0.22 -25.76
N PHE A 172 19.45 1.06 -25.67
CA PHE A 172 20.40 2.16 -25.54
C PHE A 172 20.42 2.67 -24.09
N GLU A 173 21.45 2.18 -23.39
CA GLU A 173 21.99 2.60 -22.11
C GLU A 173 21.14 2.42 -20.84
N THR A 174 21.71 1.61 -19.94
CA THR A 174 21.49 1.61 -18.49
C THR A 174 21.74 3.01 -17.91
N SER A 175 20.77 3.90 -18.05
CA SER A 175 20.74 5.20 -17.39
C SER A 175 19.77 5.13 -16.20
N PRO A 176 20.06 5.83 -15.08
CA PRO A 176 19.11 6.06 -13.98
C PRO A 176 17.74 6.60 -14.41
N GLN A 177 17.65 7.12 -15.64
CA GLN A 177 16.45 7.72 -16.25
C GLN A 177 15.37 6.71 -16.65
N ILE A 178 15.65 5.41 -16.79
CA ILE A 178 14.63 4.41 -17.17
C ILE A 178 13.64 4.14 -16.02
N ASP A 179 14.14 4.08 -14.79
CA ASP A 179 13.29 3.98 -13.60
C ASP A 179 12.35 5.20 -13.49
N ASP A 180 12.84 6.39 -13.88
CA ASP A 180 12.03 7.61 -13.95
C ASP A 180 10.94 7.50 -15.05
N ILE A 181 11.21 6.89 -16.21
CA ILE A 181 10.21 6.73 -17.28
C ILE A 181 9.08 5.78 -16.86
N ARG A 182 9.41 4.63 -16.26
CA ARG A 182 8.38 3.69 -15.77
C ARG A 182 7.48 4.38 -14.75
N THR A 183 8.10 5.12 -13.84
CA THR A 183 7.45 5.93 -12.81
C THR A 183 6.54 7.00 -13.43
N ILE A 184 7.01 7.75 -14.44
CA ILE A 184 6.24 8.80 -15.14
C ILE A 184 5.05 8.21 -15.90
N VAL A 185 5.28 7.13 -16.66
CA VAL A 185 4.20 6.50 -17.43
C VAL A 185 3.17 5.91 -16.47
N PHE A 186 3.61 5.26 -15.39
CA PHE A 186 2.73 4.73 -14.37
C PHE A 186 1.89 5.83 -13.72
N ASP A 187 2.49 6.95 -13.32
CA ASP A 187 1.77 8.08 -12.72
C ASP A 187 0.69 8.63 -13.68
N ARG A 188 1.04 8.83 -14.95
CA ARG A 188 0.10 9.30 -15.99
C ARG A 188 -1.02 8.31 -16.29
N LEU A 189 -0.72 7.01 -16.33
CA LEU A 189 -1.73 5.97 -16.59
C LEU A 189 -2.72 5.80 -15.43
N ASN A 190 -2.27 6.01 -14.19
CA ASN A 190 -3.12 5.87 -13.00
C ASN A 190 -4.17 6.97 -12.84
N THR A 191 -4.21 7.96 -13.73
CA THR A 191 -5.19 9.07 -13.69
C THR A 191 -6.59 8.67 -14.21
N GLY A 192 -6.70 7.67 -15.10
CA GLY A 192 -7.94 7.32 -15.79
C GLY A 192 -8.82 6.23 -15.16
N GLY A 193 -8.35 5.54 -14.10
CA GLY A 193 -9.00 4.37 -13.51
C GLY A 193 -9.30 4.51 -12.01
N GLU A 194 -9.45 3.36 -11.32
CA GLU A 194 -9.47 3.32 -9.84
C GLU A 194 -8.10 3.77 -9.33
N LYS A 195 -8.00 5.05 -8.96
CA LYS A 195 -6.76 5.68 -8.51
C LYS A 195 -6.10 4.88 -7.39
N LEU A 196 -4.77 4.87 -7.41
CA LEU A 196 -3.97 4.34 -6.32
C LEU A 196 -4.07 5.29 -5.14
N ASN A 197 -4.22 4.75 -3.94
CA ASN A 197 -4.06 5.59 -2.76
C ASN A 197 -2.59 6.03 -2.59
N ALA A 198 -2.33 6.97 -1.69
CA ALA A 198 -1.00 7.54 -1.49
C ALA A 198 0.07 6.47 -1.18
N GLN A 199 -0.26 5.45 -0.37
CA GLN A 199 0.70 4.39 -0.03
C GLN A 199 0.93 3.41 -1.19
N GLU A 200 -0.12 3.05 -1.93
CA GLU A 200 -0.01 2.25 -3.16
C GLU A 200 0.90 2.96 -4.19
N LEU A 201 0.77 4.29 -4.31
CA LEU A 201 1.64 5.10 -5.15
C LEU A 201 3.09 5.09 -4.65
N ARG A 202 3.35 5.31 -3.35
CA ARG A 202 4.71 5.22 -2.78
C ARG A 202 5.37 3.88 -3.05
N ASN A 203 4.61 2.80 -2.88
CA ASN A 203 5.12 1.45 -3.14
C ASN A 203 5.49 1.27 -4.62
N ALA A 204 4.75 1.89 -5.53
CA ALA A 204 5.06 1.87 -6.95
C ALA A 204 6.31 2.71 -7.31
N LEU A 205 6.34 3.97 -6.87
CA LEU A 205 7.38 4.93 -7.26
C LEU A 205 8.71 4.70 -6.52
N TYR A 206 8.67 4.24 -5.26
CA TYR A 206 9.84 4.15 -4.37
C TYR A 206 10.23 2.70 -4.06
N THR A 207 10.09 1.83 -5.06
CA THR A 207 10.42 0.41 -4.96
C THR A 207 11.89 0.19 -4.63
N GLY A 208 12.17 -0.56 -3.58
CA GLY A 208 13.52 -0.85 -3.13
C GLY A 208 13.58 -1.73 -1.89
N ARG A 209 14.78 -1.93 -1.36
CA ARG A 209 15.03 -2.80 -0.19
C ARG A 209 14.22 -2.36 1.03
N PHE A 210 14.14 -1.04 1.26
CA PHE A 210 13.32 -0.47 2.32
C PHE A 210 11.83 -0.81 2.17
N SER A 211 11.23 -0.63 0.99
CA SER A 211 9.82 -1.00 0.77
C SER A 211 9.54 -2.49 1.03
N LYS A 212 10.50 -3.38 0.72
CA LYS A 212 10.41 -4.82 1.01
C LYS A 212 10.45 -5.08 2.52
N MET A 213 11.30 -4.37 3.26
CA MET A 213 11.35 -4.44 4.71
C MET A 213 10.01 -4.00 5.34
N LEU A 214 9.39 -2.92 4.83
CA LEU A 214 8.07 -2.48 5.32
C LEU A 214 7.01 -3.59 5.17
N ILE A 215 6.99 -4.26 4.00
CA ILE A 215 6.08 -5.40 3.75
C ILE A 215 6.40 -6.57 4.69
N LYS A 216 7.70 -6.86 4.92
CA LYS A 216 8.14 -7.93 5.83
C LYS A 216 7.64 -7.69 7.25
N ILE A 217 7.84 -6.49 7.78
CA ILE A 217 7.36 -6.09 9.11
C ILE A 217 5.83 -6.14 9.18
N ALA A 218 5.12 -5.60 8.19
CA ALA A 218 3.66 -5.65 8.13
C ALA A 218 3.09 -7.08 8.05
N SER A 219 3.89 -8.04 7.59
CA SER A 219 3.55 -9.47 7.51
C SER A 219 3.84 -10.26 8.79
N SER A 220 4.48 -9.64 9.78
CA SER A 220 4.95 -10.30 11.00
C SER A 220 3.82 -10.58 11.99
N LYS A 221 4.04 -11.52 12.90
CA LYS A 221 3.07 -11.87 13.95
C LYS A 221 2.79 -10.68 14.87
N ASP A 222 3.84 -10.05 15.39
CA ASP A 222 3.71 -8.94 16.36
C ASP A 222 2.92 -7.76 15.77
N PHE A 223 3.09 -7.48 14.47
CA PHE A 223 2.31 -6.45 13.79
C PHE A 223 0.87 -6.89 13.53
N THR A 224 0.68 -8.07 12.94
CA THR A 224 -0.64 -8.53 12.47
C THR A 224 -1.62 -8.78 13.62
N GLU A 225 -1.14 -9.27 14.77
CA GLU A 225 -1.96 -9.46 15.97
C GLU A 225 -2.50 -8.14 16.52
N VAL A 226 -1.65 -7.12 16.61
CA VAL A 226 -2.02 -5.79 17.11
C VAL A 226 -3.06 -5.12 16.20
N TRP A 227 -2.87 -5.21 14.90
CA TRP A 227 -3.72 -4.53 13.91
C TRP A 227 -4.91 -5.36 13.42
N GLY A 228 -5.14 -6.55 14.00
CA GLY A 228 -6.26 -7.42 13.62
C GLY A 228 -6.19 -7.89 12.16
N ILE A 229 -4.98 -8.08 11.64
CA ILE A 229 -4.74 -8.57 10.28
C ILE A 229 -4.53 -10.08 10.35
N PRO A 230 -5.18 -10.88 9.48
CA PRO A 230 -4.87 -12.31 9.40
C PRO A 230 -3.39 -12.54 9.08
N LEU A 231 -2.69 -13.34 9.89
CA LEU A 231 -1.26 -13.56 9.72
C LEU A 231 -0.92 -14.03 8.31
N HIS A 232 -0.01 -13.33 7.62
CA HIS A 232 0.21 -13.49 6.18
C HIS A 232 0.65 -14.91 5.80
N ARG A 233 1.56 -15.52 6.58
CA ARG A 233 2.07 -16.88 6.28
C ARG A 233 1.00 -17.97 6.36
N ASP A 234 -0.01 -17.78 7.22
CA ASP A 234 -1.07 -18.76 7.45
C ASP A 234 -2.30 -18.50 6.55
N ASN A 235 -2.33 -17.34 5.90
CA ASN A 235 -3.45 -16.87 5.08
C ASN A 235 -3.05 -16.70 3.61
N LYS A 236 -2.15 -17.55 3.13
CA LYS A 236 -1.79 -17.68 1.71
C LYS A 236 -2.16 -19.07 1.18
N ASP A 237 -2.48 -19.14 -0.11
CA ASP A 237 -2.66 -20.41 -0.81
C ASP A 237 -1.32 -21.03 -1.25
N GLU A 238 -1.39 -22.17 -1.92
CA GLU A 238 -0.23 -22.91 -2.45
C GLU A 238 0.63 -22.10 -3.44
N ASN A 239 0.07 -21.06 -4.05
CA ASN A 239 0.73 -20.15 -4.98
C ASN A 239 1.21 -18.85 -4.30
N GLY A 240 1.14 -18.80 -2.96
CA GLY A 240 1.52 -17.64 -2.16
C GLY A 240 0.54 -16.46 -2.24
N LEU A 241 -0.66 -16.66 -2.79
CA LEU A 241 -1.69 -15.63 -2.91
C LEU A 241 -2.50 -15.49 -1.61
N PRO A 242 -2.89 -14.27 -1.21
CA PRO A 242 -3.70 -14.07 -0.02
C PRO A 242 -5.07 -14.76 -0.17
N ASN A 243 -5.49 -15.48 0.86
CA ASN A 243 -6.81 -16.09 0.92
C ASN A 243 -7.91 -15.03 1.13
N ALA A 244 -9.18 -15.48 1.16
CA ALA A 244 -10.32 -14.58 1.31
C ALA A 244 -10.36 -13.80 2.63
N ALA A 245 -9.75 -14.29 3.72
CA ALA A 245 -9.70 -13.56 4.99
C ALA A 245 -8.73 -12.37 4.87
N LEU A 246 -7.52 -12.63 4.39
CA LEU A 246 -6.49 -11.60 4.23
C LEU A 246 -6.87 -10.56 3.17
N SER A 247 -7.41 -10.99 2.03
CA SER A 247 -7.85 -10.06 0.96
C SER A 247 -9.04 -9.17 1.34
N ARG A 248 -9.81 -9.54 2.37
CA ARG A 248 -10.93 -8.71 2.87
C ARG A 248 -10.49 -7.67 3.89
N ASN A 249 -9.38 -7.91 4.59
CA ASN A 249 -8.88 -6.94 5.57
C ASN A 249 -8.51 -5.63 4.87
N SER A 250 -9.07 -4.52 5.35
CA SER A 250 -8.96 -3.20 4.72
C SER A 250 -7.54 -2.65 4.75
N LEU A 251 -6.83 -2.80 5.89
CA LEU A 251 -5.43 -2.39 6.02
C LEU A 251 -4.55 -3.12 5.01
N PHE A 252 -4.72 -4.44 4.93
CA PHE A 252 -4.01 -5.25 3.95
C PHE A 252 -4.36 -4.81 2.52
N LYS A 253 -5.64 -4.79 2.18
CA LYS A 253 -6.13 -4.51 0.81
C LYS A 253 -5.67 -3.16 0.27
N THR A 254 -5.49 -2.16 1.14
CA THR A 254 -5.13 -0.77 0.79
C THR A 254 -3.66 -0.44 1.02
N MET A 255 -2.83 -1.41 1.45
CA MET A 255 -1.44 -1.20 1.85
C MET A 255 -1.25 -0.24 3.05
N LYS A 256 -2.32 0.08 3.78
CA LYS A 256 -2.25 0.90 4.99
C LYS A 256 -1.49 0.19 6.12
N ASP A 257 -1.39 -1.14 6.09
CA ASP A 257 -0.46 -1.91 6.92
C ASP A 257 1.00 -1.47 6.70
N CYS A 258 1.43 -1.36 5.44
CA CYS A 258 2.75 -0.83 5.10
C CYS A 258 2.91 0.65 5.45
N GLU A 259 1.85 1.46 5.31
CA GLU A 259 1.87 2.87 5.71
C GLU A 259 2.13 3.04 7.21
N ILE A 260 1.47 2.24 8.06
CA ILE A 260 1.68 2.28 9.52
C ILE A 260 3.16 2.02 9.86
N VAL A 261 3.79 1.03 9.22
CA VAL A 261 5.23 0.78 9.41
C VAL A 261 6.07 1.95 8.90
N LEU A 262 5.73 2.52 7.73
CA LEU A 262 6.44 3.68 7.16
C LEU A 262 6.38 4.90 8.09
N ARG A 263 5.23 5.14 8.73
CA ARG A 263 5.03 6.26 9.65
C ARG A 263 6.01 6.24 10.82
N PHE A 264 6.30 5.06 11.38
CA PHE A 264 7.34 4.92 12.42
C PHE A 264 8.69 5.47 11.96
N TYR A 265 9.17 5.03 10.79
CA TYR A 265 10.45 5.47 10.25
C TYR A 265 10.44 6.94 9.82
N ALA A 266 9.30 7.46 9.43
CA ALA A 266 9.14 8.85 9.02
C ALA A 266 9.07 9.82 10.21
N PHE A 267 8.59 9.36 11.38
CA PHE A 267 8.37 10.19 12.56
C PHE A 267 9.43 10.01 13.67
N ARG A 268 10.29 8.99 13.59
CA ARG A 268 11.35 8.78 14.60
C ARG A 268 12.41 9.89 14.61
N ASP A 269 12.60 10.60 13.51
CA ASP A 269 13.48 11.78 13.43
C ASP A 269 12.64 13.06 13.36
N GLU A 270 12.52 13.74 14.49
CA GLU A 270 11.73 14.96 14.65
C GLU A 270 12.12 16.06 13.65
N LYS A 271 13.40 16.12 13.25
CA LYS A 271 13.91 17.13 12.30
C LYS A 271 13.34 16.93 10.89
N LYS A 272 12.93 15.71 10.55
CA LYS A 272 12.35 15.36 9.25
C LYS A 272 10.83 15.58 9.19
N ILE A 273 10.17 15.81 10.32
CA ILE A 273 8.73 16.05 10.38
C ILE A 273 8.43 17.49 9.95
N THR A 274 8.29 17.71 8.63
CA THR A 274 8.00 19.04 8.05
C THR A 274 6.99 18.94 6.89
N GLY A 275 6.03 19.87 6.85
CA GLY A 275 4.99 19.89 5.81
C GLY A 275 3.81 18.97 6.10
N SER A 276 3.15 18.49 5.04
CA SER A 276 2.04 17.52 5.16
C SER A 276 2.55 16.12 5.48
N ILE A 277 1.73 15.30 6.13
CA ILE A 277 2.08 13.89 6.40
C ILE A 277 2.38 13.14 5.11
N ARG A 278 1.58 13.37 4.06
CA ARG A 278 1.85 12.82 2.73
C ARG A 278 3.28 13.09 2.28
N LYS A 279 3.72 14.35 2.34
CA LYS A 279 5.09 14.76 1.95
C LYS A 279 6.15 14.12 2.84
N ILE A 280 5.91 14.05 4.15
CA ILE A 280 6.84 13.41 5.10
C ILE A 280 7.05 11.93 4.74
N LEU A 281 5.97 11.20 4.44
CA LEU A 281 6.03 9.80 4.05
C LEU A 281 6.66 9.60 2.67
N ASP A 282 6.36 10.48 1.70
CA ASP A 282 6.95 10.45 0.36
C ASP A 282 8.48 10.65 0.43
N VAL A 283 8.94 11.64 1.20
CA VAL A 283 10.37 11.91 1.41
C VAL A 283 11.04 10.72 2.10
N CYS A 284 10.44 10.18 3.16
CA CYS A 284 10.98 9.01 3.86
C CYS A 284 11.12 7.79 2.93
N ALA A 285 10.10 7.49 2.13
CA ALA A 285 10.14 6.38 1.18
C ALA A 285 11.21 6.60 0.10
N LYS A 286 11.30 7.82 -0.45
CA LYS A 286 12.25 8.18 -1.51
C LYS A 286 13.70 8.11 -1.04
N GLU A 287 14.03 8.74 0.10
CA GLU A 287 15.40 8.81 0.62
C GLU A 287 15.97 7.43 0.97
N ASN A 288 15.11 6.49 1.39
CA ASN A 288 15.54 5.20 1.92
C ASN A 288 15.52 4.06 0.89
N ARG A 289 15.27 4.34 -0.40
CA ARG A 289 15.14 3.32 -1.46
C ARG A 289 16.34 2.34 -1.53
N MET A 290 17.54 2.87 -1.34
CA MET A 290 18.82 2.19 -1.57
C MET A 290 19.61 1.89 -0.29
N VAL A 291 18.96 1.91 0.88
CA VAL A 291 19.59 1.54 2.16
C VAL A 291 20.11 0.10 2.10
N SER A 292 21.31 -0.16 2.66
CA SER A 292 21.94 -1.47 2.67
C SER A 292 21.21 -2.47 3.58
N ASP A 293 21.38 -3.76 3.31
CA ASP A 293 20.70 -4.81 4.09
C ASP A 293 21.13 -4.80 5.57
N ASP A 294 22.41 -4.53 5.85
CA ASP A 294 22.91 -4.43 7.23
C ASP A 294 22.19 -3.35 8.06
N ILE A 295 21.90 -2.20 7.44
CA ILE A 295 21.17 -1.11 8.10
C ILE A 295 19.69 -1.49 8.25
N LEU A 296 19.11 -2.14 7.25
CA LEU A 296 17.72 -2.58 7.31
C LEU A 296 17.49 -3.66 8.37
N GLU A 297 18.46 -4.55 8.60
CA GLU A 297 18.38 -5.52 9.69
C GLU A 297 18.33 -4.83 11.07
N VAL A 298 19.14 -3.79 11.27
CA VAL A 298 19.09 -2.98 12.50
C VAL A 298 17.73 -2.29 12.62
N TRP A 299 17.23 -1.68 11.54
CA TRP A 299 15.94 -0.98 11.54
C TRP A 299 14.76 -1.91 11.80
N GLU A 300 14.83 -3.15 11.31
CA GLU A 300 13.84 -4.18 11.58
C GLU A 300 13.83 -4.54 13.08
N GLN A 301 15.01 -4.74 13.67
CA GLN A 301 15.14 -4.98 15.12
C GLN A 301 14.62 -3.81 15.96
N GLU A 302 14.91 -2.57 15.55
CA GLU A 302 14.41 -1.37 16.22
C GLU A 302 12.87 -1.32 16.24
N TYR A 303 12.23 -1.65 15.11
CA TYR A 303 10.77 -1.70 15.02
C TYR A 303 10.20 -2.78 15.95
N PHE A 304 10.76 -3.99 15.89
CA PHE A 304 10.29 -5.11 16.71
C PHE A 304 10.50 -4.88 18.20
N SER A 305 11.61 -4.26 18.59
CA SER A 305 11.86 -3.86 19.98
C SER A 305 10.82 -2.83 20.46
N ALA A 306 10.52 -1.82 19.63
CA ALA A 306 9.55 -0.78 19.97
C ALA A 306 8.11 -1.33 20.11
N ILE A 307 7.66 -2.17 19.18
CA ILE A 307 6.31 -2.77 19.27
C ILE A 307 6.22 -3.77 20.43
N ALA A 308 7.29 -4.53 20.70
CA ALA A 308 7.35 -5.44 21.84
C ALA A 308 7.25 -4.65 23.16
N LEU A 309 7.95 -3.53 23.31
CA LEU A 309 7.81 -2.66 24.48
C LEU A 309 6.39 -2.09 24.61
N CYS A 310 5.77 -1.68 23.50
CA CYS A 310 4.37 -1.26 23.53
C CYS A 310 3.43 -2.38 24.00
N ASN A 311 3.66 -3.62 23.54
CA ASN A 311 2.90 -4.78 23.98
C ASN A 311 3.13 -5.08 25.47
N ASP A 312 4.38 -5.04 25.95
CA ASP A 312 4.72 -5.24 27.36
C ASP A 312 4.02 -4.19 28.25
N LEU A 313 3.87 -2.96 27.76
CA LEU A 313 3.21 -1.87 28.47
C LEU A 313 1.69 -1.92 28.44
N PHE A 314 1.05 -2.35 27.35
CA PHE A 314 -0.40 -2.20 27.15
C PHE A 314 -1.15 -3.52 26.99
N ASP A 315 -0.46 -4.65 26.97
CA ASP A 315 -1.03 -5.99 26.75
C ASP A 315 -1.96 -5.99 25.51
N ASP A 316 -3.20 -6.47 25.64
CA ASP A 316 -4.21 -6.52 24.57
C ASP A 316 -4.83 -5.15 24.21
N GLN A 317 -4.50 -4.11 24.97
CA GLN A 317 -5.01 -2.74 24.82
C GLN A 317 -4.08 -1.82 24.02
N VAL A 318 -2.98 -2.37 23.47
CA VAL A 318 -2.00 -1.62 22.68
C VAL A 318 -2.67 -0.88 21.50
N PHE A 319 -2.35 0.41 21.38
CA PHE A 319 -2.89 1.34 20.38
C PHE A 319 -4.42 1.52 20.38
N ARG A 320 -5.14 1.03 21.40
CA ARG A 320 -6.59 1.21 21.52
C ARG A 320 -6.92 2.49 22.28
N LEU A 321 -7.92 3.21 21.79
CA LEU A 321 -8.53 4.30 22.53
C LEU A 321 -9.55 3.76 23.55
N PRO A 322 -9.82 4.53 24.62
CA PRO A 322 -10.90 4.24 25.55
C PRO A 322 -12.22 4.00 24.81
N PRO A 323 -13.12 3.18 25.37
CA PRO A 323 -14.42 2.91 24.76
C PRO A 323 -15.17 4.21 24.48
N ASN A 324 -15.73 4.33 23.28
CA ASN A 324 -16.62 5.44 22.96
C ASN A 324 -17.95 5.34 23.75
N GLN A 325 -18.87 6.28 23.55
CA GLN A 325 -20.19 6.29 24.21
C GLN A 325 -21.02 5.01 23.98
N GLN A 326 -20.69 4.20 22.97
CA GLN A 326 -21.34 2.94 22.64
C GLN A 326 -20.58 1.73 23.22
N GLY A 327 -19.53 1.94 24.01
CA GLY A 327 -18.71 0.90 24.61
C GLY A 327 -17.72 0.25 23.64
N VAL A 328 -17.52 0.81 22.45
CA VAL A 328 -16.63 0.26 21.42
C VAL A 328 -15.25 0.90 21.52
N GLN A 329 -14.22 0.07 21.69
CA GLN A 329 -12.83 0.49 21.57
C GLN A 329 -12.36 0.43 20.11
N VAL A 330 -11.52 1.39 19.73
CA VAL A 330 -11.00 1.52 18.36
C VAL A 330 -9.49 1.64 18.36
N LEU A 331 -8.85 1.06 17.35
CA LEU A 331 -7.41 1.26 17.12
C LEU A 331 -7.16 2.68 16.61
N SER A 332 -6.06 3.28 17.05
CA SER A 332 -5.67 4.64 16.67
C SER A 332 -4.26 4.65 16.10
N ARG A 333 -4.14 4.93 14.80
CA ARG A 333 -2.83 5.13 14.15
C ARG A 333 -2.06 6.29 14.76
N PRO A 334 -2.69 7.44 15.04
CA PRO A 334 -1.94 8.54 15.60
C PRO A 334 -1.44 8.28 17.03
N LEU A 335 -2.17 7.49 17.83
CA LEU A 335 -1.67 6.98 19.11
C LEU A 335 -0.49 6.02 18.88
N SER A 336 -0.60 5.12 17.90
CA SER A 336 0.50 4.20 17.56
C SER A 336 1.77 4.92 17.14
N ASP A 337 1.67 6.02 16.38
CA ASP A 337 2.82 6.82 15.97
C ASP A 337 3.59 7.35 17.20
N ALA A 338 2.85 7.96 18.14
CA ALA A 338 3.45 8.54 19.34
C ALA A 338 4.03 7.48 20.28
N LEU A 339 3.32 6.37 20.50
CA LEU A 339 3.78 5.28 21.35
C LEU A 339 5.00 4.57 20.77
N MET A 340 5.01 4.25 19.48
CA MET A 340 6.14 3.58 18.83
C MET A 340 7.39 4.44 18.86
N VAL A 341 7.27 5.75 18.60
CA VAL A 341 8.43 6.68 18.65
C VAL A 341 8.92 6.85 20.09
N ALA A 342 8.02 6.96 21.08
CA ALA A 342 8.40 7.01 22.49
C ALA A 342 9.13 5.72 22.91
N ALA A 343 8.54 4.55 22.62
CA ALA A 343 9.15 3.25 22.91
C ALA A 343 10.55 3.10 22.30
N HIS A 344 10.73 3.55 21.05
CA HIS A 344 12.05 3.58 20.41
C HIS A 344 13.05 4.48 21.13
N LYS A 345 12.66 5.70 21.55
CA LYS A 345 13.54 6.60 22.31
C LYS A 345 13.93 6.03 23.68
N PHE A 346 13.06 5.24 24.28
CA PHE A 346 13.28 4.60 25.58
C PHE A 346 13.82 3.17 25.48
N ALA A 347 14.29 2.73 24.31
CA ALA A 347 14.80 1.36 24.13
C ALA A 347 15.93 0.99 25.10
N ASN A 348 16.81 1.95 25.44
CA ASN A 348 17.91 1.75 26.39
C ASN A 348 17.47 1.79 27.87
N HIS A 349 16.23 2.20 28.14
CA HIS A 349 15.61 2.28 29.46
C HIS A 349 14.41 1.33 29.58
N LYS A 350 14.36 0.28 28.75
CA LYS A 350 13.22 -0.62 28.63
C LYS A 350 12.75 -1.14 30.00
N ASP A 351 13.67 -1.57 30.85
CA ASP A 351 13.36 -2.13 32.16
C ASP A 351 12.75 -1.09 33.11
N ASP A 352 13.24 0.15 33.09
CA ASP A 352 12.70 1.26 33.89
C ASP A 352 11.26 1.58 33.48
N ILE A 353 10.99 1.61 32.17
CA ILE A 353 9.64 1.88 31.63
C ILE A 353 8.68 0.74 31.97
N ILE A 354 9.13 -0.51 31.86
CA ILE A 354 8.31 -1.68 32.22
C ILE A 354 7.99 -1.69 33.72
N ALA A 355 8.96 -1.34 34.57
CA ALA A 355 8.71 -1.20 36.01
C ALA A 355 7.65 -0.11 36.30
N ALA A 356 7.66 0.97 35.51
CA ALA A 356 6.69 2.06 35.58
C ALA A 356 5.37 1.81 34.81
N LYS A 357 5.08 0.57 34.37
CA LYS A 357 3.91 0.22 33.53
C LYS A 357 2.58 0.77 34.03
N ASP A 358 2.30 0.66 35.32
CA ASP A 358 1.04 1.15 35.90
C ASP A 358 0.95 2.69 35.87
N CYS A 359 2.07 3.38 36.06
CA CYS A 359 2.14 4.83 35.96
C CYS A 359 1.93 5.30 34.52
N VAL A 360 2.55 4.62 33.54
CA VAL A 360 2.37 4.91 32.11
C VAL A 360 0.88 4.79 31.72
N ARG A 361 0.23 3.69 32.11
CA ARG A 361 -1.20 3.46 31.81
C ARG A 361 -2.10 4.52 32.41
N ARG A 362 -1.86 4.86 33.69
CA ARG A 362 -2.65 5.85 34.41
C ARG A 362 -2.49 7.25 33.81
N ASN A 363 -1.26 7.64 33.49
CA ASN A 363 -0.99 8.96 32.92
C ASN A 363 -1.59 9.10 31.52
N LEU A 364 -1.58 8.02 30.72
CA LEU A 364 -2.24 8.00 29.42
C LEU A 364 -3.76 8.10 29.55
N ALA A 365 -4.36 7.33 30.47
CA ALA A 365 -5.79 7.40 30.74
C ALA A 365 -6.21 8.81 31.19
N ALA A 366 -5.48 9.43 32.13
CA ALA A 366 -5.73 10.79 32.59
C ALA A 366 -5.61 11.82 31.44
N LYS A 367 -4.65 11.65 30.54
CA LYS A 367 -4.51 12.54 29.37
C LYS A 367 -5.70 12.41 28.42
N LEU A 368 -6.17 11.19 28.18
CA LEU A 368 -7.30 10.91 27.30
C LEU A 368 -8.67 11.30 27.88
N ASP A 369 -8.76 11.52 29.19
CA ASP A 369 -9.99 11.99 29.86
C ASP A 369 -10.24 13.50 29.64
N THR A 370 -9.23 14.24 29.19
CA THR A 370 -9.36 15.66 28.84
C THR A 370 -9.72 15.85 27.37
N ASP A 371 -10.63 16.77 27.04
CA ASP A 371 -10.99 17.07 25.64
C ASP A 371 -9.79 17.45 24.77
N GLU A 372 -8.88 18.26 25.34
CA GLU A 372 -7.64 18.69 24.69
C GLU A 372 -6.69 17.52 24.43
N GLY A 373 -6.43 16.70 25.46
CA GLY A 373 -5.57 15.52 25.34
C GLY A 373 -6.15 14.45 24.41
N TYR A 374 -7.46 14.22 24.46
CA TYR A 374 -8.16 13.35 23.53
C TYR A 374 -8.03 13.86 22.09
N SER A 375 -8.31 15.14 21.85
CA SER A 375 -8.21 15.76 20.51
C SER A 375 -6.79 15.63 19.93
N LEU A 376 -5.77 15.88 20.77
CA LEU A 376 -4.36 15.75 20.42
C LEU A 376 -3.98 14.30 20.11
N ILE A 377 -4.30 13.34 20.97
CA ILE A 377 -3.89 11.93 20.83
C ILE A 377 -4.63 11.25 19.68
N VAL A 378 -5.91 11.55 19.49
CA VAL A 378 -6.72 10.99 18.39
C VAL A 378 -6.38 11.65 17.05
N GLY A 379 -5.75 12.82 17.04
CA GLY A 379 -5.24 13.43 15.81
C GLY A 379 -6.29 14.10 14.98
N ARG A 380 -7.25 14.78 15.64
CA ARG A 380 -8.24 15.62 14.95
C ARG A 380 -7.59 16.72 14.10
N ILE A 381 -6.37 17.11 14.45
CA ILE A 381 -5.48 17.95 13.66
C ILE A 381 -4.33 17.06 13.18
N ASN A 382 -4.05 17.07 11.87
CA ASN A 382 -3.08 16.18 11.22
C ASN A 382 -1.95 16.96 10.50
N THR A 383 -1.39 17.94 11.21
CA THR A 383 -0.25 18.75 10.74
C THR A 383 1.07 18.20 11.29
N ALA A 384 2.20 18.55 10.66
CA ALA A 384 3.53 18.22 11.21
C ALA A 384 3.68 18.63 12.69
N ASP A 385 3.20 19.81 13.05
CA ASP A 385 3.29 20.32 14.44
C ASP A 385 2.44 19.46 15.40
N SER A 386 1.23 19.07 15.01
CA SER A 386 0.40 18.18 15.83
C SER A 386 1.02 16.79 16.01
N VAL A 387 1.76 16.28 15.02
CA VAL A 387 2.49 15.01 15.14
C VAL A 387 3.64 15.16 16.13
N LYS A 388 4.43 16.23 16.02
CA LYS A 388 5.53 16.53 16.96
C LYS A 388 5.03 16.70 18.39
N GLU A 389 3.96 17.46 18.57
CA GLU A 389 3.38 17.73 19.88
C GLU A 389 2.90 16.44 20.54
N ARG A 390 2.25 15.56 19.78
CA ARG A 390 1.77 14.26 20.28
C ARG A 390 2.92 13.33 20.66
N ILE A 391 3.97 13.24 19.83
CA ILE A 391 5.19 12.47 20.13
C ILE A 391 5.86 13.01 21.39
N THR A 392 6.03 14.33 21.47
CA THR A 392 6.63 15.00 22.64
C THR A 392 5.83 14.76 23.91
N THR A 393 4.50 14.82 23.80
CA THR A 393 3.59 14.53 24.92
C THR A 393 3.77 13.10 25.41
N MET A 394 3.87 12.12 24.50
CA MET A 394 4.05 10.72 24.89
C MET A 394 5.43 10.45 25.51
N ILE A 395 6.47 11.11 25.02
CA ILE A 395 7.82 11.03 25.61
C ILE A 395 7.79 11.54 27.05
N LYS A 396 7.23 12.74 27.28
CA LYS A 396 7.11 13.33 28.63
C LYS A 396 6.31 12.43 29.57
N LEU A 397 5.25 11.82 29.07
CA LEU A 397 4.44 10.87 29.85
C LEU A 397 5.26 9.68 30.34
N PHE A 398 6.18 9.16 29.51
CA PHE A 398 7.08 8.08 29.91
C PHE A 398 8.10 8.56 30.95
N GLU A 399 8.68 9.76 30.77
CA GLU A 399 9.60 10.37 31.74
C GLU A 399 8.93 10.56 33.11
N GLU A 400 7.72 11.13 33.11
CA GLU A 400 6.92 11.36 34.33
C GLU A 400 6.58 10.04 35.03
N ALA A 401 6.21 9.00 34.26
CA ALA A 401 5.87 7.69 34.81
C ALA A 401 7.07 7.01 35.50
N ILE A 402 8.27 7.10 34.92
CA ILE A 402 9.50 6.57 35.53
C ILE A 402 9.80 7.32 36.83
N ASN A 403 9.76 8.65 36.79
CA ASN A 403 10.01 9.48 37.97
C ASN A 403 8.97 9.20 39.09
N GLU A 404 7.70 9.03 38.75
CA GLU A 404 6.65 8.70 39.71
C GLU A 404 6.87 7.32 40.34
N HIS A 405 7.24 6.33 39.54
CA HIS A 405 7.52 4.98 40.04
C HIS A 405 8.74 4.94 40.97
N GLN A 406 9.78 5.74 40.70
CA GLN A 406 10.97 5.80 41.53
C GLN A 406 10.75 6.54 42.86
N ASN A 407 9.73 7.40 42.95
CA ASN A 407 9.41 8.20 44.13
C ASN A 407 8.33 7.58 45.03
N ASN A 408 7.66 6.52 44.57
CA ASN A 408 6.67 5.74 45.32
C ASN A 408 7.28 4.40 45.76
#